data_AF-A0A7C3IGE0-F1
#
_entry.id   AF-A0A7C3IGE0-F1
#
_cell.length_a   1.000
_cell.length_b   1.000
_cell.length_c   1.000
_cell.angle_alpha   90.00
_cell.angle_beta   90.00
_cell.angle_gamma   90.00
#
_symmetry.space_group_name_H-M   'P 1'
#
loop_
_entity.id
_entity.type
_entity.pdbx_description
1 polymer ?
#
loop_
_entity_poly.entity_id
_entity_poly.type
_entity_poly.pdbx_seq_one_letter_code
_entity_poly.pdbx_strand_id
1 'polypeptide(L)'
;MRLVMELTEFDDLLHSKGTAGTNAYAQSPAVIGTPITANEVQARLSSRLYDQLSEGSSDTVIRASERAVLHVSAIYGRLGLALNLDEPVSREIATLFTIYELHLALGNEEAGREYRLKAKDLIIAAYGEYPEAEKPATENPALGALTVPARRDWP
;
A
#
# COMPACT_ATOMS: atom_id res chain seq x y z
N MET A 1 52.00 -19.87 -18.71
CA MET A 1 51.09 -20.28 -17.61
C MET A 1 49.74 -19.65 -17.91
N ARG A 2 48.77 -20.44 -18.41
CA ARG A 2 47.44 -19.96 -18.82
C ARG A 2 46.52 -20.12 -17.62
N LEU A 3 45.97 -19.02 -17.09
CA LEU A 3 44.84 -19.06 -16.16
C LEU A 3 43.57 -19.23 -17.02
N VAL A 4 42.99 -20.42 -16.95
CA VAL A 4 41.63 -20.69 -17.44
C VAL A 4 40.70 -20.07 -16.40
N MET A 5 39.95 -19.05 -16.80
CA MET A 5 38.88 -18.48 -15.99
C MET A 5 37.67 -19.40 -16.17
N GLU A 6 37.35 -20.20 -15.16
CA GLU A 6 36.13 -21.02 -15.14
C GLU A 6 34.93 -20.07 -15.06
N LEU A 7 34.10 -20.10 -16.10
CA LEU A 7 32.79 -19.45 -16.11
C LEU A 7 31.91 -20.20 -15.10
N THR A 8 31.59 -19.56 -13.99
CA THR A 8 30.67 -20.10 -12.99
C THR A 8 29.23 -20.07 -13.52
N GLU A 9 28.41 -21.02 -13.09
CA GLU A 9 26.98 -21.24 -13.45
C GLU A 9 26.04 -20.03 -13.23
N PHE A 10 26.57 -18.92 -12.70
CA PHE A 10 25.86 -17.66 -12.48
C PHE A 10 26.00 -16.66 -13.63
N ASP A 11 26.88 -16.91 -14.62
CA ASP A 11 27.11 -15.97 -15.72
C ASP A 11 25.93 -15.89 -16.72
N ASP A 12 25.06 -16.91 -16.72
CA ASP A 12 23.80 -16.94 -17.46
C ASP A 12 22.74 -15.99 -16.88
N LEU A 13 22.86 -15.61 -15.60
CA LEU A 13 21.96 -14.64 -14.97
C LEU A 13 22.27 -13.20 -15.40
N LEU A 14 23.49 -12.93 -15.86
CA LEU A 14 23.90 -11.60 -16.33
C LEU A 14 23.50 -11.32 -17.78
N HIS A 15 23.15 -12.37 -18.55
CA HIS A 15 22.86 -12.25 -19.98
C HIS A 15 21.37 -12.34 -20.35
N SER A 16 20.46 -12.41 -19.36
CA SER A 16 19.04 -12.23 -19.66
C SER A 16 18.72 -10.75 -19.89
N LYS A 17 18.96 -10.28 -21.12
CA LYS A 17 18.08 -9.26 -21.75
C LYS A 17 16.72 -9.90 -22.04
N GLY A 18 16.11 -10.49 -21.02
CA GLY A 18 14.68 -10.66 -20.98
C GLY A 18 14.12 -9.30 -20.67
N THR A 19 13.28 -8.75 -21.54
CA THR A 19 12.31 -7.76 -21.12
C THR A 19 11.39 -8.46 -20.12
N ALA A 20 11.85 -8.58 -18.86
CA ALA A 20 10.94 -8.64 -17.75
C ALA A 20 10.12 -7.36 -17.91
N GLY A 21 8.91 -7.52 -18.42
CA GLY A 21 7.91 -6.46 -18.51
C GLY A 21 7.56 -6.05 -17.09
N THR A 22 8.49 -5.40 -16.42
CA THR A 22 8.19 -4.46 -15.38
C THR A 22 7.58 -3.28 -16.12
N ASN A 23 6.31 -3.43 -16.46
CA ASN A 23 5.42 -2.31 -16.21
C ASN A 23 5.47 -2.12 -14.69
N ALA A 24 6.58 -1.54 -14.21
CA ALA A 24 6.64 -0.90 -12.94
C ALA A 24 5.51 0.11 -13.07
N TYR A 25 4.37 -0.24 -12.49
CA TYR A 25 3.31 0.71 -12.29
C TYR A 25 3.99 1.84 -11.53
N ALA A 26 4.35 2.90 -12.25
CA ALA A 26 4.65 4.19 -11.67
C ALA A 26 3.33 4.77 -11.14
N GLN A 27 2.62 3.98 -10.34
CA GLN A 27 1.62 4.50 -9.45
C GLN A 27 2.41 5.01 -8.27
N SER A 28 2.84 6.26 -8.37
CA SER A 28 2.83 7.06 -7.16
C SER A 28 1.35 7.20 -6.83
N PRO A 29 0.82 6.49 -5.81
CA PRO A 29 -0.57 6.66 -5.43
C PRO A 29 -0.75 8.15 -5.13
N ALA A 30 -1.59 8.81 -5.91
CA ALA A 30 -1.86 10.22 -5.71
C ALA A 30 -2.58 10.33 -4.36
N VAL A 31 -1.89 10.87 -3.35
CA VAL A 31 -2.53 11.26 -2.10
C VAL A 31 -3.12 12.64 -2.32
N ILE A 32 -4.41 12.77 -2.05
CA ILE A 32 -5.16 14.02 -2.20
C ILE A 32 -5.82 14.34 -0.86
N GLY A 33 -5.91 15.62 -0.54
CA GLY A 33 -6.64 16.11 0.61
C GLY A 33 -5.77 16.51 1.79
N THR A 34 -6.42 16.76 2.92
CA THR A 34 -5.77 17.30 4.12
C THR A 34 -5.08 16.21 4.95
N PRO A 35 -3.83 16.44 5.41
CA PRO A 35 -3.15 15.50 6.30
C PRO A 35 -3.93 15.22 7.59
N ILE A 36 -3.79 14.00 8.11
CA ILE A 36 -4.31 13.62 9.44
C ILE A 36 -3.58 14.42 10.51
N THR A 37 -4.34 15.04 11.41
CA THR A 37 -3.78 15.90 12.46
C THR A 37 -3.60 15.14 13.77
N ALA A 38 -2.67 15.59 14.63
CA ALA A 38 -2.49 15.01 15.95
C ALA A 38 -3.76 15.11 16.82
N ASN A 39 -4.50 16.23 16.70
CA ASN A 39 -5.75 16.44 17.42
C ASN A 39 -6.83 15.43 17.02
N GLU A 40 -6.89 15.08 15.73
CA GLU A 40 -7.82 14.06 15.23
C GLU A 40 -7.53 12.70 15.84
N VAL A 41 -6.25 12.31 15.93
CA VAL A 41 -5.84 11.05 16.59
C VAL A 41 -6.11 11.10 18.09
N GLN A 42 -5.82 12.23 18.74
CA GLN A 42 -6.07 12.42 20.16
C GLN A 42 -7.56 12.23 20.51
N ALA A 43 -8.46 12.75 19.67
CA ALA A 43 -9.90 12.60 19.87
C ALA A 43 -10.40 11.16 19.78
N ARG A 44 -9.62 10.24 19.20
CA ARG A 44 -9.96 8.81 19.08
C ARG A 44 -9.49 7.95 20.25
N LEU A 45 -8.58 8.47 21.06
CA LEU A 45 -7.91 7.70 22.11
C LEU A 45 -8.26 8.27 23.49
N SER A 46 -8.19 7.43 24.52
CA SER A 46 -8.18 7.95 25.89
C SER A 46 -6.91 8.80 26.10
N SER A 47 -6.99 9.86 26.90
CA SER A 47 -5.85 10.75 27.17
C SER A 47 -4.59 9.98 27.54
N ARG A 48 -4.71 9.01 28.47
CA ARG A 48 -3.58 8.18 28.92
C ARG A 48 -2.95 7.40 27.77
N LEU A 49 -3.77 6.80 26.90
CA LEU A 49 -3.26 6.03 25.77
C LEU A 49 -2.60 6.94 24.74
N TYR A 50 -3.19 8.10 24.45
CA TYR A 50 -2.57 9.09 23.56
C TYR A 50 -1.20 9.54 24.07
N ASP A 51 -1.08 9.88 25.36
CA ASP A 51 0.19 10.33 25.95
C ASP A 51 1.25 9.23 25.88
N GLN A 52 0.85 7.97 26.11
CA GLN A 52 1.74 6.81 25.98
C GLN A 52 2.21 6.59 24.54
N LEU A 53 1.30 6.67 23.57
CA LEU A 53 1.59 6.40 22.17
C LEU A 53 2.34 7.53 21.47
N SER A 54 2.03 8.78 21.81
CA SER A 54 2.68 9.97 21.24
C SER A 54 4.03 10.28 21.90
N GLU A 55 4.36 9.62 23.00
CA GLU A 55 5.49 9.97 23.87
C GLU A 55 5.44 11.44 24.32
N GLY A 56 4.22 12.00 24.44
CA GLY A 56 3.99 13.41 24.76
C GLY A 56 4.31 14.40 23.64
N SER A 57 4.54 13.94 22.41
CA SER A 57 4.90 14.78 21.26
C SER A 57 3.97 14.61 20.06
N SER A 58 3.46 15.74 19.54
CA SER A 58 2.69 15.77 18.29
C SER A 58 3.51 15.30 17.09
N ASP A 59 4.83 15.49 17.10
CA ASP A 59 5.71 15.10 15.99
C ASP A 59 5.79 13.58 15.84
N THR A 60 5.63 12.84 16.95
CA THR A 60 5.53 11.38 16.92
C THR A 60 4.27 10.94 16.17
N VAL A 61 3.15 11.64 16.42
CA VAL A 61 1.87 11.38 15.75
C VAL A 61 1.93 11.73 14.27
N ILE A 62 2.56 12.85 13.91
CA ILE A 62 2.76 13.26 12.51
C ILE A 62 3.61 12.22 11.76
N ARG A 63 4.73 11.77 12.34
CA ARG A 63 5.56 10.74 11.71
C ARG A 63 4.84 9.40 11.57
N ALA A 64 3.99 9.04 12.53
CA ALA A 64 3.16 7.85 12.42
C ALA A 64 2.09 8.00 11.34
N SER A 65 1.49 9.18 11.18
CA SER A 65 0.50 9.42 10.13
C SER A 65 1.13 9.40 8.74
N GLU A 66 2.36 9.90 8.57
CA GLU A 66 3.12 9.78 7.32
C GLU A 66 3.37 8.31 6.93
N ARG A 67 3.80 7.48 7.89
CA ARG A 67 3.97 6.03 7.66
C ARG A 67 2.65 5.35 7.31
N ALA A 68 1.59 5.69 8.03
CA ALA A 68 0.25 5.16 7.78
C ALA A 68 -0.26 5.55 6.40
N VAL A 69 -0.07 6.80 5.97
CA VAL A 69 -0.44 7.26 4.63
C VAL A 69 0.31 6.46 3.58
N LEU A 70 1.62 6.23 3.73
CA LEU A 70 2.39 5.39 2.79
C LEU A 70 1.83 3.95 2.73
N HIS A 71 1.53 3.36 3.89
CA HIS A 71 0.96 2.02 3.98
C HIS A 71 -0.39 1.92 3.27
N VAL A 72 -1.32 2.81 3.60
CA VAL A 72 -2.67 2.84 3.03
C VAL A 72 -2.62 3.17 1.53
N SER A 73 -1.73 4.07 1.12
CA SER A 73 -1.56 4.42 -0.30
C SER A 73 -1.09 3.22 -1.13
N ALA A 74 -0.25 2.34 -0.57
CA ALA A 74 0.14 1.10 -1.24
C ALA A 74 -1.05 0.14 -1.40
N ILE A 75 -1.92 0.04 -0.39
CA ILE A 75 -3.15 -0.76 -0.46
C ILE A 75 -4.09 -0.20 -1.54
N TYR A 76 -4.32 1.12 -1.54
CA TYR A 76 -5.19 1.78 -2.51
C TYR A 76 -4.64 1.68 -3.93
N GLY A 77 -3.33 1.81 -4.11
CA GLY A 77 -2.68 1.58 -5.40
C GLY A 77 -2.94 0.18 -5.95
N ARG A 78 -2.94 -0.86 -5.10
CA ARG A 78 -3.30 -2.22 -5.51
C ARG A 78 -4.77 -2.37 -5.90
N LEU A 79 -5.66 -1.56 -5.31
CA LEU A 79 -7.07 -1.46 -5.69
C LEU A 79 -7.29 -0.58 -6.93
N GLY A 80 -6.24 0.04 -7.49
CA GLY A 80 -6.34 0.98 -8.60
C GLY A 80 -6.98 2.32 -8.20
N LEU A 81 -6.93 2.68 -6.92
CA LEU A 81 -7.54 3.89 -6.35
C LEU A 81 -6.47 4.89 -5.88
N ALA A 82 -6.83 6.17 -5.91
CA ALA A 82 -6.07 7.24 -5.24
C ALA A 82 -6.53 7.37 -3.79
N LEU A 83 -5.60 7.63 -2.86
CA LEU A 83 -5.96 7.85 -1.45
C LEU A 83 -6.45 9.29 -1.28
N ASN A 84 -7.75 9.47 -1.01
CA ASN A 84 -8.35 10.77 -0.75
C ASN A 84 -8.64 10.95 0.74
N LEU A 85 -7.84 11.74 1.45
CA LEU A 85 -7.98 11.99 2.89
C LEU A 85 -9.14 12.92 3.25
N ASP A 86 -9.79 13.55 2.27
CA ASP A 86 -11.01 14.32 2.49
C ASP A 86 -12.28 13.43 2.40
N GLU A 87 -12.14 12.18 1.92
CA GLU A 87 -13.23 11.20 1.88
C GLU A 87 -13.33 10.47 3.23
N PRO A 88 -14.52 10.41 3.87
CA PRO A 88 -14.66 9.93 5.24
C PRO A 88 -14.14 8.51 5.50
N VAL A 89 -14.38 7.56 4.60
CA VAL A 89 -13.94 6.16 4.78
C VAL A 89 -12.42 6.06 4.68
N SER A 90 -11.83 6.69 3.66
CA SER A 90 -10.39 6.76 3.45
C SER A 90 -9.67 7.45 4.59
N ARG A 91 -10.27 8.53 5.13
CA ARG A 91 -9.76 9.25 6.31
C ARG A 91 -9.82 8.38 7.57
N GLU A 92 -10.90 7.63 7.76
CA GLU A 92 -11.03 6.67 8.86
C GLU A 92 -9.96 5.58 8.77
N ILE A 93 -9.78 4.98 7.60
CA ILE A 93 -8.76 3.97 7.34
C ILE A 93 -7.36 4.52 7.67
N ALA A 94 -7.02 5.70 7.16
CA ALA A 94 -5.74 6.34 7.44
C ALA A 94 -5.54 6.63 8.95
N THR A 95 -6.60 7.01 9.65
CA THR A 95 -6.57 7.27 11.10
C THR A 95 -6.33 5.98 11.89
N LEU A 96 -7.02 4.89 11.55
CA LEU A 96 -6.83 3.58 12.17
C LEU A 96 -5.41 3.05 11.94
N PHE A 97 -4.88 3.19 10.72
CA PHE A 97 -3.48 2.84 10.43
C PHE A 97 -2.48 3.75 11.15
N THR A 98 -2.81 5.02 11.38
CA THR A 98 -1.96 5.92 12.19
C THR A 98 -1.83 5.41 13.62
N ILE A 99 -2.93 4.97 14.23
CA ILE A 99 -2.92 4.39 15.58
C ILE A 99 -2.15 3.06 15.60
N TYR A 100 -2.32 2.22 14.58
CA TYR A 100 -1.52 1.00 14.42
C TYR A 100 -0.02 1.29 14.33
N GLU A 101 0.39 2.28 13.53
CA GLU A 101 1.80 2.69 13.38
C GLU A 101 2.41 3.28 14.66
N LEU A 102 1.59 3.87 15.53
CA LEU A 102 2.01 4.31 16.87
C LEU A 102 2.28 3.10 17.78
N HIS A 103 1.39 2.11 17.79
CA HIS A 103 1.61 0.86 18.53
C HIS A 103 2.84 0.09 18.02
N LEU A 104 3.04 0.07 16.71
CA LEU A 104 4.19 -0.57 16.07
C LEU A 104 5.51 0.12 16.43
N ALA A 105 5.53 1.45 16.50
CA ALA A 105 6.72 2.21 16.89
C ALA A 105 7.21 1.87 18.32
N LEU A 106 6.28 1.51 19.22
CA LEU A 106 6.59 1.04 20.57
C LEU A 106 6.95 -0.46 20.64
N GLY A 107 7.01 -1.16 19.50
CA GLY A 107 7.26 -2.59 19.44
C GLY A 107 6.11 -3.46 19.94
N ASN A 108 4.88 -2.91 20.01
CA ASN A 108 3.71 -3.59 20.54
C ASN A 108 2.64 -3.80 19.46
N GLU A 109 2.97 -4.63 18.47
CA GLU A 109 2.09 -4.89 17.33
C GLU A 109 0.74 -5.48 17.75
N GLU A 110 0.71 -6.37 18.74
CA GLU A 110 -0.53 -7.03 19.18
C GLU A 110 -1.55 -6.02 19.73
N ALA A 111 -1.09 -4.97 20.42
CA ALA A 111 -1.97 -3.90 20.90
C ALA A 111 -2.55 -3.06 19.74
N GLY A 112 -1.80 -2.92 18.63
CA GLY A 112 -2.26 -2.23 17.43
C GLY A 112 -3.15 -3.07 16.52
N ARG A 113 -3.15 -4.40 16.70
CA ARG A 113 -3.78 -5.36 15.78
C ARG A 113 -5.27 -5.11 15.56
N GLU A 114 -6.01 -4.72 16.60
CA GLU A 114 -7.44 -4.46 16.49
C GLU A 114 -7.75 -3.31 15.52
N TYR A 115 -6.94 -2.25 15.52
CA TYR A 115 -7.10 -1.11 14.59
C TYR A 115 -6.84 -1.53 13.15
N ARG A 116 -5.81 -2.37 12.93
CA ARG A 116 -5.50 -2.93 11.61
C ARG A 116 -6.64 -3.82 11.10
N LEU A 117 -7.23 -4.66 11.96
CA LEU A 117 -8.37 -5.51 11.58
C LEU A 117 -9.61 -4.67 11.23
N LYS A 118 -9.94 -3.66 12.05
CA LYS A 118 -11.03 -2.72 11.74
C LYS A 118 -10.81 -1.99 10.42
N ALA A 119 -9.58 -1.54 10.14
CA ALA A 119 -9.25 -0.91 8.87
C ALA A 119 -9.39 -1.89 7.70
N LYS A 120 -8.96 -3.15 7.85
CA LYS A 120 -9.17 -4.22 6.86
C LYS A 120 -10.66 -4.43 6.58
N ASP A 121 -11.47 -4.53 7.63
CA ASP A 121 -12.91 -4.73 7.50
C ASP A 121 -13.60 -3.56 6.78
N LEU A 122 -13.19 -2.32 7.07
CA LEU A 122 -13.69 -1.13 6.37
C LEU A 122 -13.30 -1.14 4.88
N ILE A 123 -12.07 -1.52 4.56
CA ILE A 123 -11.62 -1.64 3.16
C ILE A 123 -12.46 -2.70 2.42
N ILE A 124 -12.68 -3.86 3.02
CA ILE A 124 -13.53 -4.91 2.43
C ILE A 124 -14.97 -4.43 2.26
N ALA A 125 -15.52 -3.75 3.27
CA ALA A 125 -16.89 -3.24 3.21
C ALA A 125 -17.07 -2.16 2.14
N ALA A 126 -16.07 -1.30 1.94
CA ALA A 126 -16.13 -0.18 0.99
C ALA A 126 -15.77 -0.58 -0.44
N TYR A 127 -14.81 -1.49 -0.61
CA TYR A 127 -14.19 -1.80 -1.90
C TYR A 127 -14.32 -3.28 -2.31
N GLY A 128 -14.95 -4.11 -1.49
CA GLY A 128 -15.26 -5.51 -1.78
C GLY A 128 -14.11 -6.49 -1.54
N GLU A 129 -12.86 -6.04 -1.61
CA GLU A 129 -11.69 -6.89 -1.37
C GLU A 129 -10.57 -6.17 -0.63
N TYR A 130 -9.75 -6.95 0.07
CA TYR A 130 -8.48 -6.48 0.62
C TYR A 130 -7.34 -7.12 -0.18
N PRO A 131 -6.42 -6.33 -0.76
CA PRO A 131 -5.31 -6.87 -1.54
C PRO A 131 -4.29 -7.53 -0.61
N GLU A 132 -4.40 -8.85 -0.46
CA GLU A 132 -3.40 -9.64 0.26
C GLU A 132 -2.13 -9.78 -0.59
N ALA A 133 -0.96 -9.72 0.06
CA ALA A 133 0.34 -9.69 -0.62
C ALA A 133 0.55 -10.90 -1.56
N GLU A 134 -0.04 -12.04 -1.22
CA GLU A 134 0.09 -13.32 -1.93
C GLU A 134 -0.87 -13.46 -3.13
N LYS A 135 -1.88 -12.59 -3.25
CA LYS A 135 -2.74 -12.60 -4.44
C LYS A 135 -2.08 -11.79 -5.56
N PRO A 136 -1.83 -12.38 -6.74
CA PRO A 136 -1.38 -11.60 -7.88
C PRO A 136 -2.38 -10.47 -8.12
N ALA A 137 -1.88 -9.26 -8.40
CA ALA A 137 -2.75 -8.15 -8.80
C ALA A 137 -3.60 -8.65 -9.97
N THR A 138 -4.93 -8.56 -9.83
CA THR A 138 -5.87 -9.03 -10.85
C THR A 138 -5.54 -8.27 -12.13
N GLU A 139 -4.96 -8.96 -13.11
CA GLU A 139 -4.65 -8.36 -14.40
C GLU A 139 -5.99 -7.98 -15.05
N ASN A 140 -6.30 -6.69 -15.08
CA ASN A 140 -7.33 -6.19 -15.99
C ASN A 140 -6.90 -6.65 -17.39
N PRO A 141 -7.71 -7.45 -18.11
CA PRO A 141 -7.31 -7.93 -19.42
C PRO A 141 -7.04 -6.73 -20.31
N ALA A 142 -5.86 -6.70 -20.93
CA ALA A 142 -5.47 -5.64 -21.85
C ALA A 142 -6.60 -5.44 -22.87
N LEU A 143 -7.07 -4.19 -23.03
CA LEU A 143 -8.17 -3.80 -23.93
C LEU A 143 -8.00 -4.32 -25.37
N GLY A 144 -6.78 -4.67 -25.79
CA GLY A 144 -6.49 -5.29 -27.09
C GLY A 144 -6.97 -6.74 -27.25
N ALA A 145 -7.36 -7.43 -26.17
CA ALA A 145 -7.93 -8.79 -26.24
C ALA A 145 -9.44 -8.82 -26.55
N LEU A 146 -10.12 -7.65 -26.55
CA LEU A 146 -11.55 -7.53 -26.83
C LEU A 146 -11.87 -7.10 -28.27
N THR A 147 -10.88 -6.73 -29.08
CA THR A 147 -11.10 -6.42 -30.49
C THR A 147 -11.04 -7.69 -31.33
N VAL A 148 -12.19 -8.32 -31.54
CA VAL A 148 -12.38 -9.29 -32.63
C VAL A 148 -12.12 -8.54 -33.94
N PRO A 149 -11.13 -8.94 -34.77
CA PRO A 149 -10.93 -8.29 -36.06
C PRO A 149 -12.20 -8.47 -36.90
N ALA A 150 -12.70 -7.37 -37.48
CA ALA A 150 -13.82 -7.41 -38.39
C ALA A 150 -13.54 -8.45 -39.49
N ARG A 151 -14.43 -9.44 -39.63
CA ARG A 151 -14.36 -10.41 -40.73
C ARG A 151 -14.40 -9.62 -42.04
N ARG A 152 -13.35 -9.80 -42.84
CA ARG A 152 -13.30 -9.29 -44.21
C ARG A 152 -14.26 -10.14 -45.03
N ASP A 153 -15.39 -9.55 -45.46
CA ASP A 153 -16.24 -10.20 -46.45
C ASP A 153 -15.42 -10.39 -47.73
N TRP A 154 -15.29 -11.64 -48.15
CA TRP A 154 -14.60 -12.02 -49.38
C TRP A 154 -15.64 -12.10 -50.51
N PRO A 155 -15.32 -11.63 -51.74
CA PRO A 155 -16.22 -11.71 -52.88
C PRO A 155 -16.50 -13.13 -53.35
#